data_AF-N8W8T9-F1
#
_entry.id   AF-N8W8T9-F1
#
_cell.length_a   1.000
_cell.length_b   1.000
_cell.length_c   1.000
_cell.angle_alpha   90.00
_cell.angle_beta   90.00
_cell.angle_gamma   90.00
#
_symmetry.space_group_name_H-M   'P 1'
#
loop_
_entity.id
_entity.type
_entity.pdbx_description
1 polymer ?
#
loop_
_entity_poly.entity_id
_entity_poly.type
_entity_poly.pdbx_seq_one_letter_code
_entity_poly.pdbx_strand_id
1 'polypeptide(L)'
;MKKFFILPFLLLSSVACNSSEEPRAKVSLDLNAIKLQPEDAGIVTNIYSNVSLKKIYDNGHFTASRVECDEMPKEGVNIFASLWLHDEVKLNNTYKSEVMINYCLGDTKHPCKYSKKLIDQMLDSYSCKIVFFGFLRSGKVITEPFLIKKEVFKNAKIID
;
A
#
# COMPACT_ATOMS: atom_id res chain seq x y z
N MET A 1 44.20 0.58 -58.17
CA MET A 1 43.66 1.40 -57.06
C MET A 1 42.47 0.67 -56.43
N LYS A 2 42.63 0.08 -55.23
CA LYS A 2 41.54 -0.48 -54.42
C LYS A 2 41.42 0.37 -53.16
N LYS A 3 40.32 1.12 -53.04
CA LYS A 3 40.01 1.93 -51.86
C LYS A 3 39.40 0.98 -50.81
N PHE A 4 40.12 0.74 -49.72
CA PHE A 4 39.57 0.12 -48.52
C PHE A 4 38.75 1.17 -47.77
N PHE A 5 37.44 0.96 -47.71
CA PHE A 5 36.54 1.74 -46.86
C PHE A 5 36.60 1.12 -45.46
N ILE A 6 37.22 1.82 -44.50
CA ILE A 6 37.16 1.43 -43.09
C ILE A 6 35.90 2.07 -42.51
N LEU A 7 34.89 1.25 -42.21
CA LEU A 7 33.70 1.68 -41.48
C LEU A 7 34.08 1.79 -39.99
N PRO A 8 33.89 2.94 -39.32
CA PRO A 8 34.12 3.01 -37.89
C PRO A 8 32.96 2.28 -37.19
N PHE A 9 33.28 1.17 -36.52
CA PHE A 9 32.39 0.50 -35.58
C PHE A 9 32.14 1.48 -34.42
N LEU A 10 31.02 2.20 -34.49
CA LEU A 10 30.49 2.95 -33.35
C LEU A 10 30.12 1.92 -32.28
N LEU A 11 30.99 1.75 -31.29
CA LEU A 11 30.68 1.12 -30.02
C LEU A 11 29.62 1.98 -29.33
N LEU A 12 28.35 1.68 -29.63
CA LEU A 12 27.22 2.02 -28.79
C LEU A 12 27.43 1.28 -27.47
N SER A 13 28.11 1.93 -26.53
CA SER A 13 28.02 1.53 -25.13
C SER A 13 26.56 1.70 -24.74
N SER A 14 25.81 0.61 -24.74
CA SER A 14 24.52 0.55 -24.08
C SER A 14 24.76 0.90 -22.63
N VAL A 15 24.47 2.16 -22.27
CA VAL A 15 24.27 2.53 -20.89
C VAL A 15 23.07 1.69 -20.46
N ALA A 16 23.35 0.53 -19.86
CA ALA A 16 22.35 -0.21 -19.14
C ALA A 16 21.81 0.77 -18.10
N CYS A 17 20.60 1.26 -18.35
CA CYS A 17 19.82 1.96 -17.35
C CYS A 17 19.54 0.91 -16.28
N ASN A 18 20.46 0.76 -15.33
CA ASN A 18 20.19 0.05 -14.11
C ASN A 18 19.12 0.88 -13.41
N SER A 19 17.84 0.56 -13.66
CA SER A 19 16.79 0.98 -12.76
C SER A 19 17.13 0.30 -11.44
N SER A 20 17.79 1.05 -10.56
CA SER A 20 17.88 0.71 -9.15
C SER A 20 16.43 0.63 -8.67
N GLU A 21 15.85 -0.57 -8.69
CA GLU A 21 14.54 -0.80 -8.09
C GLU A 21 14.64 -0.33 -6.64
N GLU A 22 13.87 0.69 -6.27
CA GLU A 22 13.80 1.14 -4.89
C GLU A 22 13.44 -0.07 -4.02
N PRO A 23 14.21 -0.36 -2.95
CA PRO A 23 13.93 -1.51 -2.10
C PRO A 23 12.53 -1.35 -1.47
N ARG A 24 11.63 -2.27 -1.81
CA ARG A 24 10.25 -2.28 -1.32
C ARG A 24 10.14 -3.05 -0.02
N ALA A 25 9.31 -2.52 0.89
CA ALA A 25 8.93 -3.24 2.10
C ALA A 25 8.05 -4.42 1.71
N LYS A 26 8.52 -5.64 1.97
CA LYS A 26 7.68 -6.84 1.86
C LYS A 26 6.68 -6.78 3.00
N VAL A 27 5.40 -6.90 2.67
CA VAL A 27 4.31 -6.86 3.64
C VAL A 27 3.35 -8.00 3.39
N SER A 28 2.81 -8.58 4.45
CA SER A 28 1.68 -9.50 4.38
C SER A 28 0.66 -9.17 5.46
N LEU A 29 -0.61 -9.31 5.12
CA LEU A 29 -1.73 -9.01 6.01
C LEU A 29 -2.15 -10.27 6.77
N ASP A 30 -2.42 -10.13 8.06
CA ASP A 30 -3.02 -11.19 8.87
C ASP A 30 -4.52 -11.26 8.61
N LEU A 31 -4.91 -12.05 7.61
CA LEU A 31 -6.31 -12.16 7.20
C LEU A 31 -7.22 -12.76 8.29
N ASN A 32 -6.65 -13.49 9.24
CA ASN A 32 -7.41 -14.13 10.32
C ASN A 32 -7.59 -13.21 11.54
N ALA A 33 -6.82 -12.12 11.61
CA ALA A 33 -6.91 -11.14 12.69
C ALA A 33 -7.78 -9.93 12.35
N ILE A 34 -8.43 -9.92 11.17
CA ILE A 34 -9.22 -8.79 10.70
C ILE A 34 -10.47 -8.58 11.56
N LYS A 35 -10.58 -7.35 12.06
CA LYS A 35 -11.76 -6.82 12.75
C LYS A 35 -12.25 -5.58 12.02
N LEU A 36 -13.56 -5.36 12.04
CA LEU A 36 -14.18 -4.15 11.52
C LEU A 36 -14.44 -3.18 12.66
N GLN A 37 -13.99 -1.94 12.51
CA GLN A 37 -14.30 -0.81 13.38
C GLN A 37 -15.21 0.16 12.59
N PRO A 38 -16.54 0.01 12.68
CA PRO A 38 -17.47 0.69 11.77
C PRO A 38 -17.48 2.20 11.93
N GLU A 39 -17.30 2.71 13.16
CA GLU A 39 -17.30 4.15 13.43
C GLU A 39 -16.16 4.87 12.71
N ASP A 40 -14.99 4.23 12.68
CA ASP A 40 -13.80 4.76 12.01
C ASP A 40 -13.67 4.31 10.55
N ALA A 41 -14.58 3.46 10.06
CA ALA A 41 -14.46 2.82 8.76
C ALA A 41 -13.13 2.08 8.58
N GLY A 42 -12.65 1.53 9.71
CA GLY A 42 -11.34 0.95 9.85
C GLY A 42 -11.38 -0.57 9.78
N ILE A 43 -10.38 -1.14 9.14
CA ILE A 43 -9.98 -2.52 9.35
C ILE A 43 -8.86 -2.52 10.39
N VAL A 44 -9.07 -3.18 11.52
CA VAL A 44 -7.99 -3.45 12.48
C VAL A 44 -7.42 -4.83 12.19
N THR A 45 -6.10 -4.92 12.03
CA THR A 45 -5.39 -6.18 11.75
C THR A 45 -3.89 -6.05 12.04
N ASN A 46 -3.14 -7.12 11.78
CA ASN A 46 -1.69 -7.11 11.82
C ASN A 46 -1.10 -7.11 10.40
N ILE A 47 -0.07 -6.29 10.18
CA ILE A 47 0.80 -6.39 9.01
C ILE A 47 2.14 -6.96 9.46
N TYR A 48 2.60 -8.00 8.78
CA TYR A 48 3.95 -8.52 8.92
C TYR A 48 4.85 -7.88 7.88
N SER A 49 6.01 -7.36 8.28
CA SER A 49 6.97 -6.75 7.36
C SER A 49 8.42 -7.09 7.67
N ASN A 50 9.27 -7.10 6.63
CA ASN A 50 10.71 -7.24 6.79
C ASN A 50 11.39 -5.95 7.30
N VAL A 51 10.66 -4.84 7.37
CA VAL A 51 11.10 -3.56 7.91
C VAL A 51 10.13 -3.07 8.98
N SER A 52 10.59 -2.20 9.87
CA SER A 52 9.73 -1.61 10.91
C SER A 52 8.80 -0.58 10.28
N LEU A 53 7.49 -0.87 10.27
CA LEU A 53 6.48 0.08 9.81
C LEU A 53 6.34 1.22 10.80
N LYS A 54 6.55 0.98 12.10
CA LYS A 54 6.56 2.03 13.13
C LYS A 54 7.63 3.08 12.85
N LYS A 55 8.88 2.66 12.60
CA LYS A 55 9.95 3.59 12.23
C LYS A 55 9.61 4.37 10.97
N ILE A 56 8.88 3.76 10.04
CA ILE A 56 8.50 4.46 8.81
C ILE A 56 7.42 5.51 9.12
N TYR A 57 6.38 5.10 9.83
CA TYR A 57 5.25 5.94 10.24
C TYR A 57 5.66 7.15 11.10
N ASP A 58 6.53 6.94 12.11
CA ASP A 58 7.00 8.00 13.01
C ASP A 58 7.79 9.10 12.28
N ASN A 59 8.35 8.79 11.10
CA ASN A 59 9.13 9.71 10.28
C ASN A 59 8.30 10.39 9.16
N GLY A 60 7.03 10.03 9.04
CA GLY A 60 6.08 10.49 8.03
C GLY A 60 4.93 9.51 7.94
N HIS A 61 3.71 9.95 8.27
CA HIS A 61 2.53 9.09 8.27
C HIS A 61 2.36 8.35 6.93
N PHE A 62 1.96 7.08 7.00
CA PHE A 62 1.63 6.32 5.80
C PHE A 62 0.29 6.79 5.24
N THR A 63 0.27 7.05 3.93
CA THR A 63 -0.97 7.13 3.15
C THR A 63 -0.89 6.07 2.04
N ALA A 64 -2.01 5.57 1.52
CA ALA A 64 -2.03 4.72 0.34
C ALA A 64 -2.16 5.58 -0.92
N SER A 65 -1.27 5.39 -1.89
CA SER A 65 -1.24 6.21 -3.12
C SER A 65 -2.05 5.54 -4.20
N ARG A 66 -2.24 4.23 -4.04
CA ARG A 66 -2.81 3.37 -5.04
C ARG A 66 -3.64 2.32 -4.33
N VAL A 67 -4.95 2.48 -4.47
CA VAL A 67 -5.95 1.47 -4.16
C VAL A 67 -6.58 1.08 -5.49
N GLU A 68 -6.50 -0.19 -5.83
CA GLU A 68 -7.10 -0.76 -7.05
C GLU A 68 -8.08 -1.85 -6.65
N CYS A 69 -9.37 -1.62 -6.89
CA CYS A 69 -10.41 -2.59 -6.59
C CYS A 69 -10.86 -3.32 -7.86
N ASP A 70 -11.40 -4.53 -7.69
CA ASP A 70 -11.96 -5.37 -8.75
C ASP A 70 -13.15 -4.71 -9.47
N GLU A 71 -13.91 -3.88 -8.78
CA GLU A 71 -14.96 -3.04 -9.35
C GLU A 71 -14.75 -1.57 -8.98
N MET A 72 -15.18 -0.66 -9.87
CA MET A 72 -15.18 0.78 -9.55
C MET A 72 -16.33 1.09 -8.58
N PRO A 73 -16.10 1.96 -7.58
CA PRO A 73 -17.16 2.45 -6.71
C PRO A 73 -18.27 3.11 -7.51
N LYS A 74 -19.52 2.83 -7.15
CA LYS A 74 -20.72 3.36 -7.83
C LYS A 74 -20.79 4.89 -7.89
N GLU A 75 -20.06 5.57 -7.01
CA GLU A 75 -20.08 7.04 -6.90
C GLU A 75 -19.02 7.73 -7.79
N GLY A 76 -18.23 7.00 -8.57
CA GLY A 76 -17.23 7.60 -9.49
C GLY A 76 -16.09 8.34 -8.77
N VAL A 77 -15.85 8.00 -7.51
CA VAL A 77 -14.88 8.65 -6.62
C VAL A 77 -13.65 7.77 -6.45
N ASN A 78 -12.48 8.38 -6.28
CA ASN A 78 -11.27 7.64 -5.96
C ASN A 78 -11.30 7.15 -4.51
N ILE A 79 -10.85 5.92 -4.31
CA ILE A 79 -10.66 5.33 -3.00
C ILE A 79 -9.23 5.60 -2.54
N PHE A 80 -9.11 6.05 -1.30
CA PHE A 80 -7.85 6.11 -0.58
C PHE A 80 -7.91 5.20 0.63
N ALA A 81 -6.74 4.71 1.06
CA ALA A 81 -6.58 4.05 2.33
C ALA A 81 -5.51 4.78 3.15
N SER A 82 -5.75 5.03 4.43
CA SER A 82 -4.72 5.49 5.36
C SER A 82 -4.34 4.36 6.30
N LEU A 83 -3.07 4.28 6.69
CA LEU A 83 -2.61 3.32 7.68
C LEU A 83 -2.26 4.07 8.96
N TRP A 84 -2.97 3.74 10.03
CA TRP A 84 -2.66 4.15 11.40
C TRP A 84 -1.98 3.00 12.10
N LEU A 85 -0.84 3.26 12.74
CA LEU A 85 -0.10 2.24 13.47
C LEU A 85 -0.38 2.38 14.97
N HIS A 86 -0.85 1.30 15.59
CA HIS A 86 -1.15 1.26 17.02
C HIS A 86 0.04 0.76 17.83
N ASP A 87 0.57 -0.41 17.47
CA ASP A 87 1.70 -1.04 18.14
C ASP A 87 2.56 -1.83 17.14
N GLU A 88 3.80 -2.13 17.52
CA GLU A 88 4.69 -2.98 16.72
C GLU A 88 5.62 -3.80 17.62
N VAL A 89 5.65 -5.11 17.35
CA VAL A 89 6.57 -6.05 18.00
C VAL A 89 7.50 -6.68 16.97
N LYS A 90 8.78 -6.83 17.33
CA LYS A 90 9.75 -7.56 16.50
C LYS A 90 9.69 -9.05 16.83
N LEU A 91 9.42 -9.86 15.81
CA LEU A 91 9.37 -11.32 15.88
C LEU A 91 10.48 -11.89 14.98
N ASN A 92 11.61 -12.26 15.58
CA ASN A 92 12.81 -12.71 14.85
C ASN A 92 13.26 -11.69 13.80
N ASN A 93 13.16 -12.04 12.51
CA ASN A 93 13.56 -11.21 11.37
C ASN A 93 12.38 -10.44 10.74
N THR A 94 11.21 -10.47 11.38
CA THR A 94 9.97 -9.85 10.89
C THR A 94 9.42 -8.90 11.96
N TYR A 95 8.74 -7.84 11.55
CA TYR A 95 7.96 -6.95 12.41
C TYR A 95 6.50 -7.29 12.26
N LYS A 96 5.76 -7.37 13.37
CA LYS A 96 4.31 -7.49 13.40
C LYS A 96 3.75 -6.17 13.92
N SER A 97 3.11 -5.41 13.05
CA SER A 97 2.53 -4.10 13.35
C SER A 97 1.01 -4.23 13.43
N GLU A 98 0.42 -3.87 14.57
CA GLU A 98 -1.03 -3.69 14.68
C GLU A 98 -1.40 -2.36 14.03
N VAL A 99 -2.33 -2.42 13.09
CA VAL A 99 -2.71 -1.28 12.26
C VAL A 99 -4.22 -1.16 12.13
N MET A 100 -4.67 0.08 11.94
CA MET A 100 -5.99 0.40 11.39
C MET A 100 -5.83 0.91 9.95
N ILE A 101 -6.54 0.29 9.02
CA ILE A 101 -6.63 0.70 7.63
C ILE A 101 -8.00 1.32 7.40
N ASN A 102 -8.06 2.63 7.20
CA ASN A 102 -9.33 3.34 6.97
C ASN A 102 -9.47 3.63 5.49
N TYR A 103 -10.64 3.35 4.93
CA TYR A 103 -10.98 3.77 3.57
C TYR A 103 -11.70 5.11 3.59
N CYS A 104 -11.43 5.93 2.57
CA CYS A 104 -12.15 7.18 2.41
C CYS A 104 -12.26 7.64 0.97
N LEU A 105 -13.15 8.62 0.82
CA LEU A 105 -13.36 9.36 -0.41
C LEU A 105 -12.45 10.57 -0.50
N GLY A 106 -11.97 10.85 -1.70
CA GLY A 106 -11.34 12.13 -1.99
C GLY A 106 -10.51 12.15 -3.26
N ASP A 107 -9.53 13.02 -3.26
CA ASP A 107 -8.36 12.99 -4.13
C ASP A 107 -7.10 13.14 -3.25
N THR A 108 -5.90 13.01 -3.82
CA THR A 108 -4.65 13.15 -3.06
C THR A 108 -4.39 14.55 -2.50
N LYS A 109 -5.24 15.54 -2.80
CA LYS A 109 -5.05 16.96 -2.47
C LYS A 109 -5.96 17.43 -1.34
N HIS A 110 -7.05 16.72 -1.06
CA HIS A 110 -8.01 17.08 -0.02
C HIS A 110 -7.97 16.08 1.14
N PRO A 111 -8.25 16.53 2.38
CA PRO A 111 -8.33 15.63 3.52
C PRO A 111 -9.38 14.55 3.27
N CYS A 112 -8.98 13.33 3.58
CA CYS A 112 -9.79 12.11 3.59
C CYS A 112 -11.18 12.40 4.17
N LYS A 113 -12.23 12.33 3.33
CA LYS A 113 -13.61 12.55 3.77
C LYS A 113 -14.24 11.20 4.06
N TYR A 114 -14.54 10.97 5.34
CA TYR A 114 -15.25 9.79 5.80
C TYR A 114 -16.67 9.73 5.21
N SER A 115 -17.09 8.54 4.77
CA SER A 115 -18.45 8.24 4.30
C SER A 115 -18.84 6.82 4.70
N LYS A 116 -19.51 6.67 5.86
CA LYS A 116 -19.94 5.38 6.41
C LYS A 116 -20.63 4.48 5.37
N LYS A 117 -21.61 5.03 4.65
CA LYS A 117 -22.38 4.29 3.64
C LYS A 117 -21.51 3.70 2.53
N LEU A 118 -20.52 4.46 2.05
CA LEU A 118 -19.62 3.95 1.03
C LEU A 118 -18.66 2.92 1.61
N ILE A 119 -18.15 3.17 2.81
CA ILE A 119 -17.27 2.23 3.49
C ILE A 119 -17.99 0.90 3.70
N ASP A 120 -19.23 0.91 4.18
CA ASP A 120 -20.05 -0.30 4.35
C ASP A 120 -20.17 -1.06 3.01
N GLN A 121 -20.38 -0.34 1.90
CA GLN A 121 -20.39 -0.94 0.56
C GLN A 121 -19.02 -1.50 0.17
N MET A 122 -17.95 -0.79 0.50
CA MET A 122 -16.60 -1.19 0.13
C MET A 122 -16.15 -2.46 0.83
N LEU A 123 -16.38 -2.52 2.14
CA LEU A 123 -16.06 -3.68 2.96
C LEU A 123 -16.84 -4.90 2.45
N ASP A 124 -18.11 -4.77 2.07
CA ASP A 124 -18.86 -5.96 1.63
C ASP A 124 -18.71 -6.34 0.15
N SER A 125 -18.34 -5.40 -0.73
CA SER A 125 -18.48 -5.60 -2.18
C SER A 125 -17.15 -5.78 -2.93
N TYR A 126 -16.06 -5.20 -2.45
CA TYR A 126 -14.85 -5.04 -3.27
C TYR A 126 -13.63 -5.76 -2.71
N SER A 127 -12.84 -6.32 -3.62
CA SER A 127 -11.48 -6.80 -3.33
C SER A 127 -10.48 -5.77 -3.82
N CYS A 128 -9.68 -5.20 -2.92
CA CYS A 128 -8.79 -4.10 -3.24
C CYS A 128 -7.32 -4.45 -2.99
N LYS A 129 -6.48 -4.20 -3.99
CA LYS A 129 -5.02 -4.17 -3.85
C LYS A 129 -4.61 -2.80 -3.31
N ILE A 130 -3.76 -2.81 -2.30
CA ILE A 130 -3.31 -1.59 -1.61
C ILE A 130 -1.80 -1.50 -1.66
N VAL A 131 -1.29 -0.32 -2.00
CA VAL A 131 0.12 0.05 -1.86
C VAL A 131 0.23 1.24 -0.91
N PHE A 132 0.90 1.04 0.22
CA PHE A 132 1.26 2.14 1.11
C PHE A 132 2.57 2.76 0.69
N PHE A 133 2.62 4.09 0.80
CA PHE A 133 3.79 4.88 0.54
C PHE A 133 3.95 5.88 1.70
N GLY A 134 5.18 5.99 2.18
CA GLY A 134 5.59 6.94 3.20
C GLY A 134 6.80 7.72 2.70
N PHE A 135 7.02 8.89 3.27
CA PHE A 135 8.22 9.69 2.99
C PHE A 135 9.08 9.75 4.24
N LEU A 136 10.29 9.21 4.17
CA LEU A 136 11.34 9.41 5.17
C LEU A 136 12.27 10.52 4.71
N ARG A 137 13.03 11.10 5.65
CA ARG A 137 14.17 11.98 5.30
C ARG A 137 15.19 11.28 4.39
N SER A 138 15.29 9.96 4.47
CA SER A 138 16.19 9.13 3.66
C SER A 138 15.60 8.72 2.29
N GLY A 139 14.36 9.09 1.97
CA GLY A 139 13.70 8.75 0.71
C GLY A 139 12.29 8.18 0.87
N LYS A 140 11.66 7.87 -0.26
CA LYS A 140 10.33 7.27 -0.32
C LYS A 140 10.41 5.80 0.11
N VAL A 141 9.49 5.36 0.96
CA VAL A 141 9.30 3.93 1.28
C VAL A 141 7.99 3.48 0.66
N ILE A 142 8.03 2.37 -0.07
CA ILE A 142 6.89 1.80 -0.77
C ILE A 142 6.74 0.36 -0.33
N THR A 143 5.54 -0.05 0.05
CA THR A 143 5.25 -1.46 0.28
C THR A 143 5.09 -2.21 -1.04
N GLU A 144 5.32 -3.52 -1.02
CA GLU A 144 4.72 -4.37 -2.04
C GLU A 144 3.18 -4.27 -1.97
N PRO A 145 2.48 -4.40 -3.12
CA PRO A 145 1.02 -4.44 -3.13
C PRO A 145 0.52 -5.69 -2.41
N PHE A 146 -0.47 -5.53 -1.54
CA PHE A 146 -1.15 -6.65 -0.88
C PHE A 146 -2.67 -6.56 -1.14
N LEU A 147 -3.32 -7.72 -1.23
CA LEU A 147 -4.73 -7.85 -1.57
C LEU A 147 -5.57 -8.05 -0.30
N ILE A 148 -6.60 -7.22 -0.13
CA ILE A 148 -7.69 -7.49 0.81
C ILE A 148 -8.89 -7.96 -0.02
N LYS A 149 -9.34 -9.19 0.22
CA LYS A 149 -10.47 -9.78 -0.50
C LYS A 149 -11.79 -9.45 0.20
N LYS A 150 -12.86 -9.26 -0.58
CA LYS A 150 -14.20 -8.99 -0.03
C LYS A 150 -14.69 -10.06 0.96
N GLU A 151 -14.31 -11.32 0.77
CA GLU A 151 -14.73 -12.42 1.65
C GLU A 151 -14.17 -12.30 3.06
N VAL A 152 -13.10 -11.52 3.26
CA VAL A 152 -12.52 -11.32 4.57
C VAL A 152 -13.43 -10.49 5.47
N PHE A 153 -14.16 -9.54 4.90
CA PHE A 153 -15.09 -8.68 5.63
C PHE A 153 -16.35 -9.41 6.07
N LYS A 154 -16.86 -10.33 5.25
CA LYS A 154 -18.01 -11.17 5.59
C LYS A 154 -17.80 -12.01 6.84
N ASN A 155 -16.54 -12.33 7.15
CA ASN A 155 -16.16 -13.17 8.29
C ASN A 155 -15.50 -12.39 9.42
N ALA A 156 -15.37 -11.06 9.27
CA ALA A 156 -14.67 -10.22 10.22
C ALA A 156 -15.52 -10.00 11.48
N LYS A 157 -14.88 -10.02 12.64
CA LYS A 157 -15.54 -9.63 13.89
C LYS A 157 -15.74 -8.11 13.89
N ILE A 158 -16.97 -7.67 14.15
CA ILE A 158 -17.27 -6.26 14.42
C ILE A 158 -16.83 -5.93 15.86
N ILE A 159 -16.10 -4.83 16.01
CA ILE A 159 -15.70 -4.28 17.30
C ILE A 159 -16.29 -2.87 17.47
N ASP A 160 -16.55 -2.54 18.73
CA ASP A 160 -16.99 -1.22 19.18
C ASP A 160 -15.78 -0.35 19.52
#